data_AF-I7J2D0-F1
#
_entry.id   AF-I7J2D0-F1
#
_cell.length_a   1.000
_cell.length_b   1.000
_cell.length_c   1.000
_cell.angle_alpha   90.00
_cell.angle_beta   90.00
_cell.angle_gamma   90.00
#
_symmetry.space_group_name_H-M   'P 1'
#
loop_
_entity.id
_entity.type
_entity.pdbx_description
1 polymer ?
#
loop_
_entity_poly.entity_id
_entity_poly.type
_entity_poly.pdbx_seq_one_letter_code
_entity_poly.pdbx_strand_id
1 'polypeptide(L)'
;MSQFSESNLSGCNFSNAVLDKCSFVSCNLDCSKFISSSLNYALFNKADISNCDFSNSKMFGANFSESIGENSNFSNCSIEMTTYTKGNFINSIFKNSKFRYTDFSYANISDCDFSNSSFHYSRHQSTVSNRTKFTNTTGIMEIDNVQLKADLWIQS
;
A
#
# COMPACT_ATOMS: atom_id res chain seq x y z
N MET A 1 4.18 22.38 -1.94
CA MET A 1 4.85 21.07 -1.94
C MET A 1 5.86 21.09 -0.82
N SER A 2 5.61 20.32 0.23
CA SER A 2 6.50 20.25 1.40
C SER A 2 7.36 18.98 1.31
N GLN A 3 8.62 19.09 1.71
CA GLN A 3 9.54 17.96 1.80
C GLN A 3 9.91 17.74 3.26
N PHE A 4 9.69 16.52 3.74
CA PHE A 4 9.99 16.11 5.10
C PHE A 4 11.01 14.95 5.15
N SER A 5 11.62 14.61 4.01
CA SER A 5 12.46 13.41 3.86
C SER A 5 13.44 13.21 5.03
N GLU A 6 13.55 11.97 5.50
CA GLU A 6 14.43 11.56 6.62
C GLU A 6 14.10 12.22 7.98
N SER A 7 12.95 12.85 8.12
CA SER A 7 12.52 13.45 9.40
C SER A 7 11.88 12.42 10.33
N ASN A 8 11.99 12.68 11.63
CA ASN A 8 11.14 12.03 12.62
C ASN A 8 9.83 12.83 12.79
N LEU A 9 8.74 12.21 12.38
CA LEU A 9 7.39 12.70 12.42
C LEU A 9 6.47 11.74 13.19
N SER A 10 7.04 10.86 14.02
CA SER A 10 6.27 9.87 14.77
C SER A 10 5.22 10.54 15.66
N GLY A 11 4.03 9.95 15.70
CA GLY A 11 2.88 10.45 16.46
C GLY A 11 2.27 11.76 15.95
N CYS A 12 2.75 12.32 14.83
CA CYS A 12 2.16 13.54 14.27
C CYS A 12 0.72 13.31 13.80
N ASN A 13 -0.09 14.36 13.91
CA ASN A 13 -1.48 14.34 13.44
C ASN A 13 -1.66 15.22 12.21
N PHE A 14 -1.81 14.58 11.06
CA PHE A 14 -2.10 15.15 9.75
C PHE A 14 -3.56 14.89 9.30
N SER A 15 -4.45 14.56 10.24
CA SER A 15 -5.85 14.28 9.91
C SER A 15 -6.51 15.50 9.23
N ASN A 16 -7.28 15.26 8.17
CA ASN A 16 -7.93 16.27 7.33
C ASN A 16 -6.96 17.21 6.56
N ALA A 17 -5.65 16.94 6.58
CA ALA A 17 -4.70 17.76 5.85
C ALA A 17 -4.74 17.50 4.34
N VAL A 18 -4.40 18.53 3.57
CA VAL A 18 -4.10 18.41 2.14
C VAL A 18 -2.59 18.29 1.99
N LEU A 19 -2.12 17.06 1.76
CA LEU A 19 -0.71 16.68 1.66
C LEU A 19 -0.34 16.18 0.26
N ASP A 20 -1.14 16.56 -0.73
CA ASP A 20 -0.89 16.20 -2.12
C ASP A 20 0.54 16.57 -2.53
N LYS A 21 1.23 15.60 -3.16
CA LYS A 21 2.61 15.72 -3.64
C LYS A 21 3.66 15.95 -2.54
N CYS A 22 3.33 15.79 -1.26
CA CYS A 22 4.33 15.89 -0.19
C CYS A 22 5.27 14.68 -0.22
N SER A 23 6.53 14.92 0.17
CA SER A 23 7.55 13.86 0.29
C SER A 23 7.77 13.51 1.75
N PHE A 24 7.49 12.27 2.11
CA PHE A 24 7.79 11.60 3.37
C PHE A 24 8.79 10.45 3.19
N VAL A 25 9.61 10.50 2.14
CA VAL A 25 10.59 9.46 1.82
C VAL A 25 11.52 9.22 3.00
N SER A 26 11.70 7.96 3.39
CA SER A 26 12.55 7.53 4.50
C SER A 26 12.23 8.18 5.86
N CYS A 27 11.04 8.76 6.04
CA CYS A 27 10.63 9.34 7.33
C CYS A 27 10.27 8.25 8.34
N ASN A 28 10.46 8.56 9.62
CA ASN A 28 9.76 7.84 10.69
C ASN A 28 8.42 8.52 10.91
N LEU A 29 7.34 7.82 10.62
CA LEU A 29 5.95 8.23 10.80
C LEU A 29 5.22 7.32 11.80
N ASP A 30 5.92 6.47 12.56
CA ASP A 30 5.29 5.51 13.47
C ASP A 30 4.20 6.19 14.34
N CYS A 31 3.04 5.53 14.46
CA CYS A 31 1.86 6.02 15.19
C CYS A 31 1.26 7.35 14.68
N SER A 32 1.61 7.82 13.47
CA SER A 32 1.04 9.06 12.90
C SER A 32 -0.39 8.86 12.40
N LYS A 33 -1.13 9.98 12.33
CA LYS A 33 -2.51 10.00 11.85
C LYS A 33 -2.62 10.79 10.56
N PHE A 34 -3.21 10.19 9.55
CA PHE A 34 -3.54 10.75 8.25
C PHE A 34 -5.04 10.65 7.96
N ILE A 35 -5.87 10.55 8.99
CA ILE A 35 -7.32 10.26 8.85
C ILE A 35 -7.99 11.32 7.97
N SER A 36 -8.76 10.88 6.97
CA SER A 36 -9.49 11.75 6.04
C SER A 36 -8.59 12.77 5.31
N SER A 37 -7.32 12.46 5.11
CA SER A 37 -6.38 13.35 4.41
C SER A 37 -6.41 13.16 2.89
N SER A 38 -5.91 14.17 2.18
CA SER A 38 -5.60 14.07 0.76
C SER A 38 -4.10 13.82 0.60
N LEU A 39 -3.74 12.68 0.01
CA LEU A 39 -2.37 12.20 -0.16
C LEU A 39 -2.08 11.94 -1.66
N ASN A 40 -2.74 12.66 -2.56
CA ASN A 40 -2.59 12.38 -3.99
C ASN A 40 -1.14 12.64 -4.41
N TYR A 41 -0.52 11.65 -5.04
CA TYR A 41 0.88 11.65 -5.45
C TYR A 41 1.89 11.88 -4.29
N ALA A 42 1.49 11.64 -3.04
CA ALA A 42 2.42 11.71 -1.91
C ALA A 42 3.42 10.54 -1.96
N LEU A 43 4.65 10.80 -1.51
CA LEU A 43 5.74 9.82 -1.53
C LEU A 43 6.04 9.35 -0.10
N PHE A 44 5.89 8.06 0.14
CA PHE A 44 6.19 7.35 1.39
C PHE A 44 7.26 6.26 1.18
N ASN A 45 8.02 6.34 0.09
CA ASN A 45 9.05 5.36 -0.25
C ASN A 45 10.00 5.16 0.92
N LYS A 46 10.21 3.90 1.35
CA LYS A 46 11.10 3.53 2.45
C LYS A 46 10.75 4.16 3.81
N ALA A 47 9.58 4.78 3.95
CA ALA A 47 9.15 5.34 5.22
C ALA A 47 8.77 4.21 6.20
N ASP A 48 8.97 4.46 7.50
CA ASP A 48 8.34 3.68 8.54
C ASP A 48 6.99 4.33 8.86
N ILE A 49 5.92 3.74 8.34
CA ILE A 49 4.53 4.12 8.57
C ILE A 49 3.84 3.11 9.48
N SER A 50 4.58 2.38 10.32
CA SER A 50 4.00 1.41 11.25
C SER A 50 2.97 2.07 12.18
N ASN A 51 1.92 1.32 12.52
CA ASN A 51 0.87 1.78 13.42
C ASN A 51 0.16 3.08 12.97
N CYS A 52 0.26 3.46 11.70
CA CYS A 52 -0.37 4.68 11.19
C CYS A 52 -1.86 4.47 10.91
N ASP A 53 -2.64 5.55 11.04
CA ASP A 53 -4.04 5.57 10.64
C ASP A 53 -4.26 6.44 9.40
N PHE A 54 -4.43 5.80 8.25
CA PHE A 54 -4.75 6.42 6.96
C PHE A 54 -6.25 6.35 6.63
N SER A 55 -7.11 5.91 7.54
CA SER A 55 -8.51 5.65 7.22
C SER A 55 -9.23 6.83 6.58
N ASN A 56 -10.12 6.55 5.65
CA ASN A 56 -10.90 7.54 4.88
C ASN A 56 -10.08 8.47 3.98
N SER A 57 -8.80 8.18 3.74
CA SER A 57 -7.93 9.03 2.90
C SER A 57 -8.08 8.76 1.41
N LYS A 58 -7.66 9.76 0.62
CA LYS A 58 -7.51 9.65 -0.84
C LYS A 58 -6.03 9.54 -1.21
N MET A 59 -5.67 8.53 -1.99
CA MET A 59 -4.28 8.17 -2.26
C MET A 59 -4.00 7.99 -3.76
N PHE A 60 -4.62 8.83 -4.61
CA PHE A 60 -4.43 8.70 -6.06
C PHE A 60 -2.94 8.88 -6.41
N GLY A 61 -2.32 7.87 -7.03
CA GLY A 61 -0.92 7.94 -7.44
C GLY A 61 0.12 8.00 -6.31
N ALA A 62 -0.27 7.72 -5.06
CA ALA A 62 0.66 7.71 -3.94
C ALA A 62 1.65 6.54 -4.02
N ASN A 63 2.82 6.69 -3.40
CA ASN A 63 3.89 5.70 -3.49
C ASN A 63 4.37 5.24 -2.12
N PHE A 64 4.04 4.00 -1.74
CA PHE A 64 4.45 3.29 -0.52
C PHE A 64 5.48 2.18 -0.82
N SER A 65 6.19 2.24 -1.95
CA SER A 65 7.14 1.20 -2.29
C SER A 65 8.27 1.12 -1.25
N GLU A 66 8.62 -0.11 -0.85
CA GLU A 66 9.66 -0.40 0.15
C GLU A 66 9.38 0.17 1.56
N SER A 67 8.17 0.65 1.87
CA SER A 67 7.85 1.12 3.23
C SER A 67 7.63 -0.03 4.21
N ILE A 68 7.81 0.26 5.50
CA ILE A 68 7.37 -0.61 6.60
C ILE A 68 6.07 -0.02 7.12
N GLY A 69 4.97 -0.73 6.97
CA GLY A 69 3.63 -0.29 7.39
C GLY A 69 2.90 -1.35 8.17
N GLU A 70 3.59 -2.03 9.09
CA GLU A 70 2.97 -3.05 9.93
C GLU A 70 1.86 -2.45 10.79
N ASN A 71 0.79 -3.22 11.01
CA ASN A 71 -0.36 -2.83 11.86
C ASN A 71 -1.04 -1.51 11.45
N SER A 72 -0.90 -1.08 10.19
CA SER A 72 -1.45 0.19 9.72
C SER A 72 -2.90 0.06 9.27
N ASN A 73 -3.67 1.15 9.38
CA ASN A 73 -5.07 1.20 9.00
C ASN A 73 -5.27 1.99 7.70
N PHE A 74 -5.62 1.28 6.62
CA PHE A 74 -6.01 1.81 5.31
C PHE A 74 -7.49 1.53 4.99
N SER A 75 -8.36 1.50 6.02
CA SER A 75 -9.78 1.23 5.83
C SER A 75 -10.54 2.41 5.22
N ASN A 76 -11.55 2.09 4.40
CA ASN A 76 -12.42 3.06 3.74
C ASN A 76 -11.66 4.05 2.83
N CYS A 77 -10.52 3.65 2.28
CA CYS A 77 -9.70 4.48 1.42
C CYS A 77 -10.10 4.36 -0.06
N SER A 78 -9.90 5.45 -0.79
CA SER A 78 -9.91 5.44 -2.26
C SER A 78 -8.47 5.34 -2.77
N ILE A 79 -8.09 4.15 -3.24
CA ILE A 79 -6.72 3.80 -3.61
C ILE A 79 -6.69 3.51 -5.11
N GLU A 80 -6.12 4.43 -5.88
CA GLU A 80 -6.05 4.34 -7.32
C GLU A 80 -4.65 4.70 -7.81
N MET A 81 -4.09 3.88 -8.70
CA MET A 81 -2.72 4.03 -9.22
C MET A 81 -1.63 4.11 -8.13
N THR A 82 -1.90 3.52 -6.97
CA THR A 82 -0.99 3.51 -5.81
C THR A 82 -0.03 2.32 -5.87
N THR A 83 1.22 2.51 -5.46
CA THR A 83 2.22 1.42 -5.37
C THR A 83 2.53 1.07 -3.92
N TYR A 84 2.50 -0.22 -3.59
CA TYR A 84 2.89 -0.81 -2.32
C TYR A 84 4.05 -1.82 -2.50
N THR A 85 4.71 -1.79 -3.66
CA THR A 85 5.64 -2.84 -4.10
C THR A 85 6.81 -3.00 -3.13
N LYS A 86 7.19 -4.25 -2.82
CA LYS A 86 8.29 -4.59 -1.90
C LYS A 86 8.12 -4.06 -0.47
N GLY A 87 6.97 -3.48 -0.11
CA GLY A 87 6.72 -3.02 1.25
C GLY A 87 6.30 -4.16 2.18
N ASN A 88 6.38 -3.91 3.48
CA ASN A 88 5.95 -4.84 4.52
C ASN A 88 4.73 -4.28 5.24
N PHE A 89 3.58 -4.92 5.10
CA PHE A 89 2.29 -4.45 5.62
C PHE A 89 1.63 -5.48 6.54
N ILE A 90 2.39 -6.38 7.16
CA ILE A 90 1.85 -7.44 8.03
C ILE A 90 0.81 -6.86 9.02
N ASN A 91 -0.28 -7.57 9.25
CA ASN A 91 -1.40 -7.19 10.14
C ASN A 91 -2.14 -5.89 9.75
N SER A 92 -1.91 -5.33 8.56
CA SER A 92 -2.59 -4.09 8.16
C SER A 92 -4.04 -4.31 7.76
N ILE A 93 -4.85 -3.28 7.95
CA ILE A 93 -6.28 -3.31 7.67
C ILE A 93 -6.55 -2.53 6.39
N PHE A 94 -7.12 -3.18 5.38
CA PHE A 94 -7.46 -2.60 4.08
C PHE A 94 -8.97 -2.70 3.78
N LYS A 95 -9.80 -2.81 4.83
CA LYS A 95 -11.25 -3.06 4.72
C LYS A 95 -12.01 -1.94 4.01
N ASN A 96 -13.07 -2.32 3.30
CA ASN A 96 -14.00 -1.39 2.64
C ASN A 96 -13.31 -0.42 1.66
N SER A 97 -12.14 -0.79 1.13
CA SER A 97 -11.33 0.09 0.27
C SER A 97 -11.45 -0.32 -1.20
N LYS A 98 -11.31 0.67 -2.09
CA LYS A 98 -11.34 0.44 -3.54
C LYS A 98 -9.92 0.51 -4.07
N PHE A 99 -9.48 -0.55 -4.74
CA PHE A 99 -8.16 -0.68 -5.35
C PHE A 99 -8.29 -0.71 -6.87
N ARG A 100 -7.86 0.35 -7.55
CA ARG A 100 -7.83 0.43 -9.02
C ARG A 100 -6.40 0.64 -9.49
N TYR A 101 -5.90 -0.21 -10.38
CA TYR A 101 -4.53 -0.12 -10.90
C TYR A 101 -3.45 -0.10 -9.80
N THR A 102 -3.73 -0.74 -8.66
CA THR A 102 -2.83 -0.77 -7.50
C THR A 102 -1.80 -1.89 -7.66
N ASP A 103 -0.58 -1.67 -7.20
CA ASP A 103 0.49 -2.66 -7.29
C ASP A 103 1.01 -3.09 -5.92
N PHE A 104 0.74 -4.33 -5.53
CA PHE A 104 1.24 -5.00 -4.33
C PHE A 104 2.40 -5.98 -4.64
N SER A 105 2.99 -5.92 -5.84
CA SER A 105 3.99 -6.90 -6.25
C SER A 105 5.20 -6.93 -5.30
N TYR A 106 5.63 -8.13 -4.92
CA TYR A 106 6.70 -8.40 -3.95
C TYR A 106 6.45 -7.88 -2.53
N ALA A 107 5.25 -7.34 -2.24
CA ALA A 107 4.91 -6.91 -0.89
C ALA A 107 4.63 -8.10 0.03
N ASN A 108 4.81 -7.89 1.33
CA ASN A 108 4.28 -8.79 2.34
C ASN A 108 2.97 -8.20 2.90
N ILE A 109 1.86 -8.89 2.64
CA ILE A 109 0.53 -8.55 3.14
C ILE A 109 -0.04 -9.67 4.02
N SER A 110 0.83 -10.48 4.65
CA SER A 110 0.41 -11.55 5.54
C SER A 110 -0.43 -10.99 6.69
N ASP A 111 -1.46 -11.74 7.09
CA ASP A 111 -2.39 -11.37 8.17
C ASP A 111 -3.19 -10.08 7.92
N CYS A 112 -3.14 -9.52 6.70
CA CYS A 112 -3.94 -8.35 6.36
C CYS A 112 -5.42 -8.70 6.21
N ASP A 113 -6.28 -7.70 6.40
CA ASP A 113 -7.73 -7.82 6.19
C ASP A 113 -8.22 -6.90 5.05
N PHE A 114 -8.56 -7.50 3.90
CA PHE A 114 -9.15 -6.86 2.73
C PHE A 114 -10.67 -7.11 2.64
N SER A 115 -11.35 -7.35 3.76
CA SER A 115 -12.80 -7.59 3.75
C SER A 115 -13.58 -6.41 3.19
N ASN A 116 -14.57 -6.72 2.35
CA ASN A 116 -15.43 -5.78 1.62
C ASN A 116 -14.68 -4.84 0.67
N SER A 117 -13.46 -5.18 0.29
CA SER A 117 -12.67 -4.41 -0.66
C SER A 117 -12.86 -4.94 -2.08
N SER A 118 -12.69 -4.05 -3.06
CA SER A 118 -12.81 -4.37 -4.48
C SER A 118 -11.49 -4.10 -5.20
N PHE A 119 -11.12 -4.99 -6.11
CA PHE A 119 -9.92 -4.86 -6.95
C PHE A 119 -10.30 -4.64 -8.41
N HIS A 120 -9.48 -3.88 -9.14
CA HIS A 120 -9.66 -3.64 -10.57
C HIS A 120 -8.31 -3.35 -11.21
N TYR A 121 -7.82 -4.28 -12.03
CA TYR A 121 -6.48 -4.24 -12.62
C TYR A 121 -5.37 -4.12 -11.57
N SER A 122 -5.53 -4.75 -10.41
CA SER A 122 -4.52 -4.73 -9.35
C SER A 122 -3.47 -5.83 -9.57
N ARG A 123 -2.19 -5.53 -9.32
CA ARG A 123 -1.08 -6.50 -9.44
C ARG A 123 -0.68 -7.04 -8.07
N HIS A 124 -0.52 -8.35 -8.00
CA HIS A 124 -0.10 -9.06 -6.79
C HIS A 124 1.03 -10.06 -7.13
N GLN A 125 1.96 -9.66 -8.00
CA GLN A 125 3.03 -10.54 -8.46
C GLN A 125 4.00 -10.85 -7.32
N SER A 126 4.22 -12.14 -7.02
CA SER A 126 5.13 -12.58 -5.96
C SER A 126 4.83 -11.96 -4.58
N THR A 127 3.56 -11.59 -4.34
CA THR A 127 3.11 -11.06 -3.05
C THR A 127 2.99 -12.19 -2.01
N VAL A 128 3.53 -11.98 -0.81
CA VAL A 128 3.35 -12.91 0.31
C VAL A 128 2.04 -12.57 1.01
N SER A 129 1.09 -13.52 1.06
CA SER A 129 -0.28 -13.28 1.54
C SER A 129 -0.76 -14.36 2.53
N ASN A 130 0.14 -14.82 3.41
CA ASN A 130 -0.18 -15.85 4.39
C ASN A 130 -1.27 -15.37 5.34
N ARG A 131 -2.36 -16.14 5.49
CA ARG A 131 -3.51 -15.80 6.37
C ARG A 131 -4.17 -14.45 6.03
N THR A 132 -3.90 -13.87 4.87
CA THR A 132 -4.57 -12.65 4.40
C THR A 132 -6.04 -12.95 4.12
N LYS A 133 -6.92 -12.11 4.63
CA LYS A 133 -8.37 -12.26 4.41
C LYS A 133 -8.81 -11.45 3.20
N PHE A 134 -9.26 -12.13 2.15
CA PHE A 134 -9.96 -11.54 1.02
C PHE A 134 -11.43 -11.96 1.05
N THR A 135 -12.35 -11.02 0.84
CA THR A 135 -13.77 -11.36 0.57
C THR A 135 -14.05 -11.55 -0.91
N ASN A 136 -13.25 -10.91 -1.78
CA ASN A 136 -13.31 -11.05 -3.22
C ASN A 136 -11.92 -10.71 -3.80
N THR A 137 -11.49 -11.46 -4.81
CA THR A 137 -10.22 -11.26 -5.53
C THR A 137 -10.42 -10.93 -7.01
N THR A 138 -11.66 -10.85 -7.50
CA THR A 138 -11.95 -10.41 -8.87
C THR A 138 -11.30 -9.06 -9.15
N GLY A 139 -10.61 -8.95 -10.30
CA GLY A 139 -9.88 -7.75 -10.71
C GLY A 139 -8.42 -7.70 -10.25
N ILE A 140 -7.95 -8.69 -9.48
CA ILE A 140 -6.51 -8.99 -9.37
C ILE A 140 -6.06 -9.65 -10.67
N MET A 141 -5.03 -9.10 -11.31
CA MET A 141 -4.53 -9.61 -12.59
C MET A 141 -3.78 -10.92 -12.38
N GLU A 142 -4.10 -11.92 -13.20
CA GLU A 142 -3.32 -13.14 -13.29
C GLU A 142 -1.97 -12.82 -13.93
N ILE A 143 -0.90 -13.35 -13.34
CA ILE A 143 0.43 -13.29 -13.95
C ILE A 143 0.37 -14.28 -15.11
N ASP A 144 0.46 -13.81 -16.35
CA ASP A 144 0.60 -14.69 -17.50
C ASP A 144 1.86 -15.54 -17.31
N ASN A 145 1.67 -16.81 -16.93
CA ASN A 145 2.71 -17.83 -16.73
C ASN A 145 3.49 -18.19 -18.01
N VAL A 146 3.33 -17.42 -19.08
CA VAL A 146 4.00 -17.64 -20.36
C VAL A 146 5.51 -17.44 -20.23
N GLN A 147 5.98 -16.59 -19.30
CA GLN A 147 7.42 -16.41 -19.06
C GLN A 147 8.07 -17.58 -18.29
N LEU A 148 7.35 -18.19 -17.34
CA LEU A 148 7.84 -19.34 -16.55
C LEU A 148 8.02 -20.62 -17.38
N LYS A 149 7.25 -20.76 -18.47
CA LYS A 149 7.45 -21.87 -19.40
C LYS A 149 8.66 -21.64 -20.32
N ALA A 150 8.98 -20.41 -20.73
CA ALA A 150 10.14 -20.17 -21.58
C ALA A 150 11.47 -20.57 -20.91
N ASP A 151 11.60 -20.32 -19.60
CA ASP A 151 12.82 -20.63 -18.84
C ASP A 151 13.01 -22.14 -18.60
N LEU A 152 11.94 -22.93 -18.61
CA LEU A 152 11.99 -24.39 -18.44
C LEU A 152 12.41 -25.14 -19.72
N TRP A 153 12.26 -24.54 -20.90
CA TRP A 153 12.60 -25.17 -22.18
C TRP A 153 14.06 -24.93 -22.59
N ILE A 154 14.78 -24.04 -21.89
CA ILE A 154 16.20 -23.77 -22.13
C ILE A 154 17.10 -24.70 -21.29
N GLN A 155 16.53 -25.44 -20.33
CA GLN A 155 17.27 -26.34 -19.43
C GLN A 155 16.97 -27.84 -19.62
N SER A 156 16.27 -28.22 -20.69
CA SER A 156 15.99 -29.62 -21.08
C SER A 156 16.66 -29.99 -22.39
#